data_AF-N1PR71-F1
#
_entry.id   AF-N1PR71-F1
#
_cell.length_a   1.000
_cell.length_b   1.000
_cell.length_c   1.000
_cell.angle_alpha   90.00
_cell.angle_beta   90.00
_cell.angle_gamma   90.00
#
_symmetry.space_group_name_H-M   'P 1'
#
loop_
_entity.id
_entity.type
_entity.pdbx_description
1 polymer ?
#
loop_
_entity_poly.entity_id
_entity_poly.type
_entity_poly.pdbx_seq_one_letter_code
_entity_poly.pdbx_strand_id
1 'polypeptide(L)'
;FLLHQSVAVQSSEFNRLALRKEWKDPKVRTILLPEDKPATFTLCQDWLYTAQMHSEGGPPDYRLLVEAYVFGEKMLDVSFKNAIAEEIIRVLYVPSYVDLNIMNLLYENTPIDSPLCRLVRDIYIWDGDESWFEAD
;
A
#
# COMPACT_ATOMS: atom_id res chain seq x y z
N PHE A 1 16.49 5.14 -4.82
CA PHE A 1 15.89 6.10 -3.87
C PHE A 1 16.89 6.42 -2.77
N LEU A 2 16.90 7.65 -2.26
CA LEU A 2 17.73 8.09 -1.13
C LEU A 2 16.83 8.76 -0.10
N LEU A 3 16.82 8.24 1.13
CA LEU A 3 15.99 8.74 2.22
C LEU A 3 16.86 9.17 3.40
N HIS A 4 16.40 10.18 4.14
CA HIS A 4 16.94 10.46 5.45
C HIS A 4 16.59 9.31 6.39
N GLN A 5 17.60 8.75 7.06
CA GLN A 5 17.39 7.61 7.96
C GLN A 5 16.34 7.92 9.04
N SER A 6 16.36 9.13 9.60
CA SER A 6 15.38 9.57 10.60
C SER A 6 13.95 9.50 10.08
N VAL A 7 13.72 9.82 8.81
CA VAL A 7 12.41 9.73 8.15
C VAL A 7 12.04 8.27 7.91
N ALA A 8 12.96 7.47 7.36
CA ALA A 8 12.69 6.07 7.02
C ALA A 8 12.35 5.19 8.24
N VAL A 9 12.90 5.49 9.42
CA VAL A 9 12.66 4.71 10.66
C VAL A 9 11.56 5.29 11.55
N GLN A 10 11.04 6.49 11.24
CA GLN A 10 10.09 7.17 12.12
C GLN A 10 8.80 6.37 12.27
N SER A 11 8.26 5.89 11.16
CA SER A 11 6.97 5.19 11.07
C SER A 11 7.08 3.71 10.74
N SER A 12 8.22 3.24 10.20
CA SER A 12 8.41 1.85 9.78
C SER A 12 9.26 1.05 10.77
N GLU A 13 8.62 0.12 11.47
CA GLU A 13 9.33 -0.84 12.34
C GLU A 13 10.25 -1.76 11.52
N PHE A 14 9.87 -2.12 10.29
CA PHE A 14 10.74 -2.87 9.39
C PHE A 14 12.08 -2.15 9.17
N ASN A 15 12.04 -0.86 8.80
CA ASN A 15 13.25 -0.07 8.58
C ASN A 15 14.05 0.12 9.87
N ARG A 16 13.36 0.32 11.01
CA ARG A 16 14.00 0.41 12.34
C ARG A 16 14.81 -0.85 12.65
N LEU A 17 14.25 -2.03 12.37
CA LEU A 17 14.91 -3.32 12.58
C LEU A 17 16.00 -3.59 11.53
N ALA A 18 15.72 -3.35 10.25
CA ALA A 18 16.63 -3.59 9.13
C ALA A 18 17.90 -2.72 9.14
N LEU A 19 17.86 -1.57 9.85
CA LEU A 19 18.98 -0.64 10.01
C LEU A 19 19.66 -0.74 11.39
N ARG A 20 19.31 -1.74 12.21
CA ARG A 20 20.04 -1.98 13.46
C ARG A 20 21.51 -2.33 13.17
N LYS A 21 22.41 -1.68 13.91
CA LYS A 21 23.88 -1.83 13.79
C LYS A 21 24.37 -3.27 14.01
N GLU A 22 23.57 -4.08 14.68
CA GLU A 22 23.87 -5.48 14.99
C GLU A 22 23.76 -6.41 13.77
N TRP A 23 23.08 -6.00 12.69
CA TRP A 23 22.71 -6.88 11.56
C TRP A 23 23.44 -6.53 10.25
N LYS A 24 24.18 -5.41 10.19
CA LYS A 24 24.93 -4.97 9.00
C LYS A 24 26.24 -4.29 9.38
N ASP A 25 27.24 -4.43 8.51
CA ASP A 25 28.42 -3.55 8.54
C ASP A 25 27.93 -2.09 8.61
N PRO A 26 28.41 -1.26 9.55
CA PRO A 26 27.99 0.14 9.71
C PRO A 26 28.10 0.99 8.43
N LYS A 27 28.83 0.52 7.42
CA LYS A 27 28.96 1.14 6.09
C LYS A 27 27.83 0.78 5.12
N VAL A 28 27.10 -0.33 5.33
CA VAL A 28 26.01 -0.78 4.45
C VAL A 28 24.68 -0.22 4.95
N ARG A 29 24.33 0.98 4.50
CA ARG A 29 23.04 1.64 4.78
C ARG A 29 21.98 1.41 3.69
N THR A 30 22.12 0.32 2.95
CA THR A 30 21.23 -0.03 1.83
C THR A 30 20.29 -1.15 2.26
N ILE A 31 18.99 -0.97 2.03
CA ILE A 31 17.96 -2.01 2.13
C ILE A 31 17.62 -2.42 0.70
N LEU A 32 17.69 -3.73 0.42
CA LEU A 32 17.30 -4.28 -0.87
C LEU A 32 15.84 -4.71 -0.80
N LEU A 33 15.07 -4.26 -1.79
CA LEU A 33 13.63 -4.50 -1.93
C LEU A 33 13.37 -5.08 -3.34
N PRO A 34 13.86 -6.30 -3.64
CA PRO A 34 13.87 -6.84 -5.00
C PRO A 34 12.47 -7.20 -5.53
N GLU A 35 11.51 -7.43 -4.64
CA GLU A 35 10.14 -7.83 -4.96
C GLU A 35 9.20 -6.62 -5.09
N ASP A 36 9.64 -5.45 -4.65
CA ASP A 36 8.81 -4.25 -4.57
C ASP A 36 8.99 -3.37 -5.82
N LYS A 37 7.90 -2.81 -6.33
CA LYS A 37 7.94 -1.97 -7.52
C LYS A 37 8.44 -0.56 -7.19
N PRO A 38 9.24 0.08 -8.06
CA PRO A 38 9.67 1.46 -7.84
C PRO A 38 8.52 2.47 -7.66
N ALA A 39 7.37 2.23 -8.30
CA ALA A 39 6.20 3.11 -8.20
C ALA A 39 5.58 3.12 -6.80
N THR A 40 5.46 1.96 -6.14
CA THR A 40 4.93 1.89 -4.76
C THR A 40 5.87 2.58 -3.77
N PHE A 41 7.17 2.43 -3.99
CA PHE A 41 8.17 3.12 -3.17
C PHE A 41 8.15 4.65 -3.38
N THR A 42 7.83 5.11 -4.60
CA THR A 42 7.70 6.55 -4.88
C THR A 42 6.57 7.15 -4.05
N LEU A 43 5.40 6.51 -4.03
CA LEU A 43 4.28 6.91 -3.16
C LEU A 43 4.65 6.89 -1.68
N CYS A 44 5.37 5.86 -1.22
CA CYS A 44 5.85 5.80 0.15
C CYS A 44 6.80 6.95 0.47
N GLN A 45 7.75 7.25 -0.43
CA GLN A 45 8.67 8.37 -0.25
C GLN A 45 7.92 9.70 -0.16
N ASP A 46 6.97 9.95 -1.05
CA ASP A 46 6.18 11.18 -1.06
C ASP A 46 5.40 11.32 0.25
N TRP A 47 4.73 10.25 0.69
CA TRP A 47 4.05 10.20 1.97
C TRP A 47 4.99 10.51 3.14
N LEU A 48 6.16 9.85 3.19
CA LEU A 48 7.11 10.01 4.28
C LEU A 48 7.64 11.43 4.43
N TYR A 49 7.75 12.19 3.33
CA TYR A 49 8.25 13.57 3.37
C TYR A 49 7.16 14.63 3.47
N THR A 50 5.98 14.38 2.90
CA THR A 50 4.96 15.42 2.70
C THR A 50 3.64 15.13 3.41
N ALA A 51 3.46 13.91 3.92
CA ALA A 51 2.16 13.39 4.34
C ALA A 51 1.07 13.54 3.26
N GLN A 52 1.49 13.52 1.98
CA GLN A 52 0.63 13.61 0.82
C GLN A 52 1.05 12.55 -0.20
N MET A 53 0.07 12.03 -0.93
CA MET A 53 0.27 11.08 -2.02
C MET A 53 0.17 11.85 -3.33
N HIS A 54 1.32 12.16 -3.92
CA HIS A 54 1.36 12.82 -5.21
C HIS A 54 1.30 11.74 -6.30
N SER A 55 0.31 11.85 -7.18
CA SER A 55 0.31 11.14 -8.46
C SER A 55 0.33 12.17 -9.57
N GLU A 56 1.37 12.12 -10.40
CA GLU A 56 1.45 12.94 -11.60
C GLU A 56 0.32 12.51 -12.55
N GLY A 57 -0.65 13.40 -12.79
CA GLY A 57 -1.67 13.22 -13.84
C GLY A 57 -3.08 12.82 -13.41
N GLY A 58 -3.43 12.88 -12.11
CA GLY A 58 -4.76 12.53 -11.60
C GLY A 58 -4.67 11.69 -10.33
N PRO A 59 -5.78 11.20 -9.74
CA PRO A 59 -5.74 10.32 -8.58
C PRO A 59 -4.95 9.03 -8.90
N PRO A 60 -4.27 8.41 -7.91
CA PRO A 60 -3.50 7.19 -8.14
C PRO A 60 -4.39 6.05 -8.65
N ASP A 61 -3.87 5.24 -9.57
CA ASP A 61 -4.55 4.02 -10.00
C ASP A 61 -4.85 3.10 -8.79
N TYR A 62 -6.06 2.53 -8.76
CA TYR A 62 -6.52 1.68 -7.66
C TYR A 62 -5.58 0.48 -7.43
N ARG A 63 -5.04 -0.10 -8.50
CA ARG A 63 -4.04 -1.17 -8.39
C ARG A 63 -2.77 -0.69 -7.68
N LEU A 64 -2.28 0.50 -8.03
CA LEU A 64 -1.10 1.08 -7.39
C LEU A 64 -1.34 1.34 -5.90
N LEU A 65 -2.55 1.77 -5.51
CA LEU A 65 -2.93 1.93 -4.11
C LEU A 65 -2.92 0.59 -3.36
N VAL A 66 -3.48 -0.48 -3.93
CA VAL A 66 -3.45 -1.81 -3.30
C VAL A 66 -2.03 -2.34 -3.16
N GLU A 67 -1.19 -2.19 -4.20
CA GLU A 67 0.22 -2.57 -4.13
C GLU A 67 0.99 -1.74 -3.08
N ALA A 68 0.66 -0.46 -2.93
CA ALA A 68 1.23 0.40 -1.89
C ALA A 68 0.75 0.01 -0.49
N TYR A 69 -0.49 -0.42 -0.31
CA TYR A 69 -0.97 -0.93 0.97
C TYR A 69 -0.23 -2.21 1.38
N VAL A 70 -0.06 -3.16 0.44
CA VAL A 70 0.75 -4.38 0.63
C VAL A 70 2.18 -4.03 1.01
N PHE A 71 2.78 -3.04 0.34
CA PHE A 71 4.09 -2.52 0.71
C PHE A 71 4.10 -1.97 2.15
N GLY A 72 3.05 -1.27 2.56
CA GLY A 72 2.87 -0.79 3.94
C GLY A 72 2.78 -1.90 4.98
N GLU A 73 2.16 -3.05 4.66
CA GLU A 73 2.17 -4.25 5.50
C GLU A 73 3.59 -4.76 5.72
N LYS A 74 4.36 -4.91 4.63
CA LYS A 74 5.76 -5.32 4.68
C LYS A 74 6.62 -4.35 5.49
N MET A 75 6.38 -3.05 5.35
CA MET A 75 7.09 -2.00 6.07
C MET A 75 6.67 -1.87 7.54
N LEU A 76 5.59 -2.55 7.96
CA LEU A 76 4.98 -2.40 9.28
C LEU A 76 4.67 -0.92 9.59
N ASP A 77 4.21 -0.18 8.59
CA ASP A 77 3.91 1.25 8.71
C ASP A 77 2.38 1.48 8.73
N VAL A 78 1.83 1.55 9.94
CA VAL A 78 0.39 1.74 10.16
C VAL A 78 -0.10 3.10 9.63
N SER A 79 0.72 4.14 9.76
CA SER A 79 0.31 5.49 9.33
C SER A 79 0.20 5.57 7.81
N PHE A 80 1.18 4.97 7.11
CA PHE A 80 1.14 4.86 5.66
C PHE A 80 -0.04 4.01 5.18
N LYS A 81 -0.27 2.84 5.79
CA LYS A 81 -1.42 1.99 5.44
C LYS A 81 -2.76 2.72 5.60
N ASN A 82 -2.94 3.47 6.68
CA ASN A 82 -4.16 4.24 6.91
C ASN A 82 -4.35 5.31 5.84
N ALA A 83 -3.30 6.04 5.48
CA ALA A 83 -3.37 7.04 4.42
C ALA A 83 -3.73 6.41 3.06
N ILE A 84 -3.20 5.22 2.76
CA ILE A 84 -3.55 4.50 1.53
C ILE A 84 -5.00 4.05 1.55
N ALA A 85 -5.50 3.56 2.69
CA ALA A 85 -6.89 3.16 2.84
C ALA A 85 -7.84 4.36 2.66
N GLU A 86 -7.49 5.54 3.17
CA GLU A 86 -8.25 6.77 2.92
C GLU A 86 -8.31 7.12 1.44
N GLU A 87 -7.20 6.99 0.71
CA GLU A 87 -7.16 7.26 -0.73
C GLU A 87 -7.97 6.22 -1.53
N ILE A 88 -7.91 4.94 -1.13
CA ILE A 88 -8.76 3.88 -1.71
C ILE A 88 -10.24 4.22 -1.54
N ILE A 89 -10.66 4.65 -0.36
CA ILE A 89 -12.05 5.05 -0.11
C ILE A 89 -12.45 6.22 -1.02
N ARG A 90 -11.56 7.21 -1.24
CA ARG A 90 -11.83 8.33 -2.15
C ARG A 90 -12.00 7.89 -3.60
N VAL A 91 -11.14 6.98 -4.07
CA VAL A 91 -11.20 6.45 -5.44
C VAL A 91 -12.45 5.61 -5.66
N LEU A 92 -12.79 4.73 -4.71
CA LEU A 92 -13.94 3.83 -4.81
C LEU A 92 -15.29 4.52 -4.58
N TYR A 93 -15.33 5.72 -4.00
CA TYR A 93 -16.55 6.54 -3.93
C TYR A 93 -17.07 6.96 -5.32
N VAL A 94 -16.25 6.81 -6.37
CA VAL A 94 -16.70 6.89 -7.75
C VAL A 94 -17.16 5.48 -8.17
N PRO A 95 -18.43 5.29 -8.60
CA PRO A 95 -18.95 3.97 -8.94
C PRO A 95 -18.05 3.32 -9.99
N SER A 96 -17.27 2.35 -9.54
CA SER A 96 -16.26 1.69 -10.35
C SER A 96 -16.19 0.23 -9.95
N TYR A 97 -16.20 -0.62 -10.98
CA TYR A 97 -16.07 -2.05 -10.84
C TYR A 97 -14.71 -2.41 -10.21
N VAL A 98 -14.74 -3.12 -9.08
CA VAL A 98 -13.53 -3.63 -8.42
C VAL A 98 -13.08 -4.92 -9.14
N ASP A 99 -11.92 -4.88 -9.79
CA ASP A 99 -11.34 -6.03 -10.48
C ASP A 99 -11.02 -7.18 -9.50
N LEU A 100 -11.51 -8.39 -9.81
CA LEU A 100 -11.26 -9.62 -9.04
C LEU A 100 -9.76 -9.97 -8.92
N ASN A 101 -8.93 -9.60 -9.90
CA ASN A 101 -7.48 -9.80 -9.79
C ASN A 101 -6.86 -9.01 -8.63
N ILE A 102 -7.45 -7.86 -8.29
CA ILE A 102 -6.99 -7.02 -7.18
C ILE A 102 -7.38 -7.66 -5.84
N MET A 103 -8.52 -8.35 -5.78
CA MET A 103 -8.92 -9.13 -4.60
C MET A 103 -7.92 -10.25 -4.31
N ASN A 104 -7.53 -11.02 -5.34
CA ASN A 104 -6.55 -12.09 -5.17
C ASN A 104 -5.21 -11.55 -4.67
N LEU A 105 -4.71 -10.47 -5.29
CA LEU A 105 -3.47 -9.81 -4.87
C LEU A 105 -3.52 -9.41 -3.39
N LEU A 106 -4.65 -8.86 -2.94
CA LEU A 106 -4.83 -8.39 -1.57
C LEU A 106 -4.85 -9.56 -0.56
N TYR A 107 -5.62 -10.61 -0.83
CA TYR A 107 -5.70 -11.77 0.06
C TYR A 107 -4.41 -12.58 0.13
N GLU A 108 -3.65 -12.65 -0.97
CA GLU A 108 -2.37 -13.37 -1.02
C GLU A 108 -1.25 -12.64 -0.26
N ASN A 109 -1.30 -11.31 -0.17
CA ASN A 109 -0.19 -10.48 0.31
C ASN A 109 -0.49 -9.72 1.60
N THR A 110 -1.65 -9.94 2.22
CA THR A 110 -2.00 -9.33 3.52
C THR A 110 -2.52 -10.39 4.51
N PRO A 111 -2.47 -10.13 5.83
CA PRO A 111 -3.05 -11.03 6.81
C PRO A 111 -4.55 -11.28 6.58
N ILE A 112 -5.05 -12.46 6.97
CA ILE A 112 -6.45 -12.87 6.77
C ILE A 112 -7.48 -11.90 7.41
N ASP A 113 -7.08 -11.18 8.45
CA ASP A 113 -7.86 -10.20 9.18
C ASP A 113 -7.48 -8.75 8.80
N SER A 114 -6.84 -8.54 7.64
CA SER A 114 -6.50 -7.23 7.11
C SER A 114 -7.74 -6.33 7.02
N PRO A 115 -7.70 -5.11 7.59
CA PRO A 115 -8.78 -4.14 7.46
C PRO A 115 -9.12 -3.79 6.01
N LEU A 116 -8.12 -3.76 5.11
CA LEU A 116 -8.37 -3.46 3.70
C LEU A 116 -9.15 -4.59 3.02
N CYS A 117 -8.88 -5.86 3.34
CA CYS A 117 -9.67 -7.00 2.84
C CYS A 117 -11.14 -6.89 3.24
N ARG A 118 -11.40 -6.49 4.49
CA ARG A 118 -12.76 -6.23 4.96
C ARG A 118 -13.41 -5.08 4.19
N LEU A 119 -12.73 -3.95 4.07
CA LEU A 119 -13.23 -2.77 3.38
C LEU A 119 -13.62 -3.08 1.93
N VAL A 120 -12.73 -3.69 1.14
CA VAL A 120 -13.00 -3.95 -0.28
C VAL A 120 -14.15 -4.96 -0.45
N ARG A 121 -14.24 -5.97 0.42
CA ARG A 121 -15.39 -6.89 0.44
C ARG A 121 -16.69 -6.16 0.78
N ASP A 122 -16.67 -5.28 1.77
CA ASP A 122 -17.86 -4.55 2.20
C ASP A 122 -18.34 -3.59 1.08
N ILE A 123 -17.41 -2.98 0.34
CA ILE A 123 -17.71 -2.21 -0.88
C ILE A 123 -18.31 -3.11 -1.97
N TYR A 124 -17.73 -4.29 -2.21
CA TYR A 124 -18.26 -5.23 -3.21
C TYR A 124 -19.69 -5.70 -2.88
N ILE A 125 -20.01 -5.91 -1.60
CA ILE A 125 -21.37 -6.26 -1.17
C ILE A 125 -22.32 -5.06 -1.31
N TRP A 126 -21.83 -3.85 -1.05
CA TRP A 126 -22.63 -2.63 -1.13
C TRP A 126 -22.97 -2.21 -2.56
N ASP A 127 -21.98 -2.25 -3.45
CA ASP A 127 -22.12 -1.90 -4.87
C ASP A 127 -22.55 -3.07 -5.76
N GLY A 128 -22.68 -4.27 -5.17
CA GLY A 128 -23.07 -5.48 -5.87
C GLY A 128 -24.43 -5.31 -6.54
N ASP A 129 -24.43 -5.43 -7.86
CA ASP A 129 -25.62 -5.33 -8.69
C ASP A 129 -25.90 -6.70 -9.35
N GLU A 130 -27.18 -7.02 -9.59
CA GLU A 130 -27.55 -8.29 -10.25
C GLU A 130 -26.89 -8.43 -11.63
N SER A 131 -26.59 -7.32 -12.32
CA SER A 131 -25.86 -7.30 -13.59
C SER A 131 -24.43 -7.85 -13.52
N TRP A 132 -23.84 -7.99 -12.32
CA TRP A 132 -22.51 -8.57 -12.15
C TRP A 132 -22.52 -10.11 -12.21
N PHE A 133 -23.70 -10.72 -12.05
CA PHE A 133 -23.89 -12.16 -12.05
C PHE A 133 -24.61 -12.66 -13.31
N GLU A 134 -24.92 -11.77 -14.26
CA GLU A 134 -25.37 -12.19 -15.59
C GLU A 134 -24.20 -12.79 -16.37
N ALA A 135 -24.13 -14.11 -16.37
CA ALA A 135 -23.48 -14.89 -17.39
C ALA A 135 -24.48 -15.92 -17.92
N ASP A 136 -25.01 -15.63 -19.12
CA ASP A 136 -24.88 -16.51 -20.29
C ASP A 136 -25.00 -15.70 -21.60
#